data_AF-A0AA40AYA2-F1
#
_entry.id   AF-A0AA40AYA2-F1
#
_cell.length_a   1.000
_cell.length_b   1.000
_cell.length_c   1.000
_cell.angle_alpha   90.00
_cell.angle_beta   90.00
_cell.angle_gamma   90.00
#
_symmetry.space_group_name_H-M   'P 1'
#
loop_
_entity.id
_entity.type
_entity.pdbx_description
1 polymer ?
#
loop_
_entity_poly.entity_id
_entity_poly.type
_entity_poly.pdbx_seq_one_letter_code
_entity_poly.pdbx_strand_id
1 'polypeptide(L)'
;MPVLLMSDIGGICLAVSEGGMLELDEFCYLVCQALTMLSCFRVLQDDIKLDNFHLTNGRVMVVNLEMTSNKNQEPLMDKQLEFGIDYVMDSFAKSYEDNQYCFWEDRILSVGVK
;
A
#
# COMPACT_ATOMS: atom_id res chain seq x y z
N MET A 1 -17.54 16.16 -16.05
CA MET A 1 -16.60 15.49 -15.14
C MET A 1 -15.24 16.15 -15.31
N PRO A 2 -14.57 16.57 -14.23
CA PRO A 2 -13.18 17.02 -14.33
C PRO A 2 -12.29 15.84 -14.74
N VAL A 3 -11.23 16.11 -15.50
CA VAL A 3 -10.20 15.13 -15.88
C VAL A 3 -8.89 15.62 -15.28
N LEU A 4 -8.17 14.70 -14.62
CA LEU A 4 -6.83 14.95 -14.12
C LEU A 4 -5.83 14.22 -15.03
N LEU A 5 -4.86 14.96 -15.56
CA LEU A 5 -3.73 14.37 -16.30
C LEU A 5 -2.55 14.26 -15.34
N MET A 6 -2.00 13.06 -15.22
CA MET A 6 -0.85 12.76 -14.36
C MET A 6 0.30 12.18 -15.20
N SER A 7 1.53 12.36 -14.73
CA SER A 7 2.67 11.64 -15.27
C SER A 7 2.48 10.14 -15.06
N ASP A 8 2.88 9.35 -16.05
CA ASP A 8 2.98 7.90 -15.89
C ASP A 8 4.14 7.59 -14.93
N ILE A 9 3.81 6.97 -13.81
CA ILE A 9 4.76 6.56 -12.77
C ILE A 9 5.40 5.21 -13.09
N GLY A 10 4.83 4.45 -14.03
CA GLY A 10 5.15 3.05 -14.27
C GLY A 10 4.94 2.19 -13.02
N GLY A 11 5.55 1.01 -13.03
CA GLY A 11 5.46 0.05 -11.91
C GLY A 11 4.33 -0.95 -12.06
N ILE A 12 4.22 -1.82 -11.06
CA ILE A 12 3.30 -2.96 -11.04
C ILE A 12 2.41 -2.84 -9.81
N CYS A 13 1.10 -2.91 -10.02
CA CYS A 13 0.12 -2.89 -8.96
C CYS A 13 0.32 -4.08 -7.99
N LEU A 14 0.33 -3.83 -6.67
CA LEU A 14 0.49 -4.90 -5.68
C LEU A 14 -0.74 -5.82 -5.57
N ALA A 15 -1.88 -5.40 -6.15
CA ALA A 15 -3.08 -6.24 -6.22
C ALA A 15 -3.06 -7.26 -7.37
N VAL A 16 -2.07 -7.24 -8.27
CA VAL A 16 -1.93 -8.22 -9.36
C VAL A 16 -0.77 -9.19 -9.10
N SER A 17 -0.79 -10.34 -9.78
CA SER A 17 0.16 -11.42 -9.58
C SER A 17 1.63 -11.02 -9.70
N GLU A 18 1.95 -10.19 -10.70
CA GLU A 18 3.31 -9.72 -10.95
C GLU A 18 3.82 -8.81 -9.83
N GLY A 19 2.92 -8.08 -9.16
CA GLY A 19 3.23 -7.27 -7.98
C GLY A 19 3.20 -8.08 -6.68
N GLY A 20 2.54 -9.24 -6.70
CA GLY A 20 2.45 -10.20 -5.61
C GLY A 20 3.71 -11.05 -5.39
N MET A 21 4.79 -10.83 -6.13
CA MET A 21 5.98 -11.69 -6.02
C MET A 21 6.89 -11.34 -4.83
N LEU A 22 6.54 -10.33 -4.03
CA LEU A 22 7.33 -9.94 -2.84
C LEU A 22 7.09 -10.94 -1.70
N GLU A 23 8.16 -11.26 -0.98
CA GLU A 23 8.05 -11.92 0.33
C GLU A 23 7.32 -10.98 1.31
N LEU A 24 6.59 -11.55 2.28
CA LEU A 24 5.75 -10.74 3.18
C LEU A 24 6.56 -9.69 3.95
N ASP A 25 7.74 -10.03 4.43
CA ASP A 25 8.62 -9.10 5.16
C ASP A 25 9.07 -7.94 4.25
N GLU A 26 9.37 -8.22 2.98
CA GLU A 26 9.75 -7.19 2.00
C GLU A 26 8.57 -6.27 1.69
N PHE A 27 7.38 -6.85 1.47
CA PHE A 27 6.14 -6.10 1.30
C PHE A 27 5.90 -5.16 2.50
N CYS A 28 5.93 -5.70 3.72
CA CYS A 28 5.71 -4.93 4.94
C CYS A 28 6.71 -3.78 5.09
N TYR A 29 8.00 -4.05 4.81
CA TYR A 29 9.05 -3.05 4.86
C TYR A 29 8.81 -1.90 3.87
N LEU A 30 8.53 -2.23 2.60
CA LEU A 30 8.37 -1.22 1.55
C LEU A 30 7.11 -0.38 1.74
N VAL A 31 5.99 -1.00 2.13
CA VAL A 31 4.75 -0.27 2.42
C VAL A 31 4.92 0.63 3.65
N CYS A 32 5.49 0.11 4.73
CA CYS A 32 5.73 0.90 5.95
C CYS A 32 6.64 2.11 5.65
N GLN A 33 7.68 1.92 4.84
CA GLN A 33 8.52 3.02 4.38
C GLN A 33 7.72 4.07 3.59
N ALA A 34 6.86 3.65 2.66
CA ALA A 34 6.04 4.55 1.86
C ALA A 34 5.04 5.34 2.73
N LEU A 35 4.34 4.66 3.63
CA LEU A 35 3.38 5.28 4.56
C LEU A 35 4.08 6.24 5.53
N THR A 36 5.24 5.86 6.07
CA THR A 36 6.07 6.73 6.93
C THR A 36 6.50 7.99 6.19
N MET A 37 6.85 7.88 4.90
CA MET A 37 7.20 9.05 4.08
C MET A 37 5.99 9.96 3.85
N LEU A 38 4.81 9.44 3.56
CA LEU A 38 3.57 10.24 3.48
C LEU A 38 3.26 10.95 4.81
N SER A 39 3.48 10.23 5.89
CA SER A 39 3.37 10.71 7.26
C SER A 39 4.23 11.95 7.53
N CYS A 40 5.46 12.00 7.01
CA CYS A 40 6.31 13.19 7.12
C CYS A 40 5.66 14.46 6.51
N PHE A 41 4.72 14.29 5.57
CA PHE A 41 3.93 15.35 4.94
C PHE A 41 2.54 15.53 5.57
N ARG A 42 2.29 14.93 6.75
CA ARG A 42 0.99 14.91 7.44
C ARG A 42 -0.13 14.27 6.61
N VAL A 43 0.22 13.39 5.67
CA VAL A 43 -0.73 12.61 4.89
C VAL A 43 -0.87 11.23 5.52
N LEU A 44 -2.10 10.87 5.89
CA LEU A 44 -2.47 9.51 6.26
C LEU A 44 -3.30 8.94 5.12
N GLN A 45 -2.89 7.78 4.61
CA GLN A 45 -3.67 7.06 3.61
C GLN A 45 -4.72 6.23 4.34
N ASP A 46 -5.98 6.63 4.26
CA ASP A 46 -7.08 5.90 4.90
C ASP A 46 -7.64 4.80 4.00
N ASP A 47 -7.55 4.96 2.66
CA ASP A 47 -7.99 3.94 1.69
C ASP A 47 -6.91 2.89 1.45
N ILE A 48 -6.82 1.96 2.39
CA ILE A 48 -5.84 0.87 2.42
C ILE A 48 -6.35 -0.31 1.58
N LYS A 49 -6.27 -0.16 0.26
CA LYS A 49 -6.49 -1.24 -0.71
C LYS A 49 -5.23 -1.50 -1.51
N LEU A 50 -4.93 -2.76 -1.82
CA LEU A 50 -3.69 -3.14 -2.53
C LEU A 50 -3.54 -2.48 -3.89
N ASP A 51 -4.64 -2.14 -4.56
CA ASP A 51 -4.64 -1.48 -5.87
C ASP A 51 -4.21 -0.01 -5.83
N ASN A 52 -4.21 0.59 -4.63
CA ASN A 52 -3.65 1.92 -4.38
C ASN A 52 -2.12 1.90 -4.21
N PHE A 53 -1.45 0.75 -4.29
CA PHE A 53 -0.01 0.61 -4.05
C PHE A 53 0.67 -0.05 -5.25
N HIS A 54 1.73 0.59 -5.74
CA HIS A 54 2.44 0.18 -6.95
C HIS A 54 3.93 0.01 -6.66
N LEU A 55 4.51 -1.11 -7.05
CA LEU A 55 5.94 -1.35 -6.97
C LEU A 55 6.63 -0.73 -8.19
N THR A 56 7.41 0.32 -7.95
CA THR A 56 8.14 1.08 -8.97
C THR A 56 9.61 1.16 -8.60
N ASN A 57 10.48 0.56 -9.41
CA ASN A 57 11.94 0.60 -9.22
C ASN A 57 12.40 0.23 -7.79
N GLY A 58 11.80 -0.82 -7.22
CA GLY A 58 12.11 -1.29 -5.86
C GLY A 58 11.58 -0.40 -4.73
N ARG A 59 10.59 0.46 -5.01
CA ARG A 59 9.90 1.28 -4.01
C ARG A 59 8.39 1.15 -4.18
N VAL A 60 7.66 1.31 -3.09
CA VAL A 60 6.20 1.39 -3.15
C VAL A 60 5.77 2.84 -3.34
N MET A 61 5.00 3.09 -4.39
CA MET A 61 4.33 4.35 -4.64
C MET A 61 2.85 4.20 -4.28
N VAL A 62 2.36 5.12 -3.44
CA VAL A 62 0.96 5.18 -3.04
C VAL A 62 0.22 6.13 -3.98
N VAL A 63 -0.85 5.64 -4.60
CA VAL A 63 -1.74 6.40 -5.47
C VAL A 63 -3.10 6.55 -4.81
N ASN A 64 -4.00 7.31 -5.45
CA ASN A 64 -5.34 7.55 -4.94
C ASN A 64 -5.33 8.07 -3.49
N LEU A 65 -4.64 9.21 -3.29
CA LEU A 65 -4.52 9.90 -2.00
C LEU A 65 -5.80 10.67 -1.63
N GLU A 66 -6.96 10.07 -1.89
CA GLU A 66 -8.25 10.59 -1.46
C GLU A 66 -8.23 10.72 0.07
N MET A 67 -8.08 11.95 0.57
CA MET A 67 -8.21 12.21 1.99
C MET A 67 -9.69 12.16 2.36
N THR A 68 -10.08 11.19 3.19
CA THR A 68 -11.41 11.15 3.81
C THR A 68 -11.55 12.09 5.00
N SER A 69 -10.55 12.94 5.28
CA SER A 69 -10.59 13.82 6.45
C SER A 69 -11.80 14.75 6.38
N ASN A 70 -12.71 14.56 7.34
CA ASN A 70 -13.73 15.53 7.69
C ASN A 70 -13.06 16.90 7.85
N LYS A 71 -13.59 17.93 7.20
CA LYS A 71 -13.03 19.30 7.07
C LYS A 71 -12.69 20.03 8.39
N ASN A 72 -12.83 19.37 9.54
CA ASN A 72 -12.73 19.91 10.89
C ASN A 72 -11.72 19.16 11.79
N GLN A 73 -10.89 18.25 11.27
CA GLN A 73 -9.88 17.58 12.10
C GLN A 73 -8.67 18.48 12.36
N GLU A 74 -8.24 18.56 13.63
CA GLU A 74 -6.97 19.15 14.02
C GLU A 74 -5.80 18.47 13.29
N PRO A 75 -4.65 19.15 13.13
CA PRO A 75 -3.46 18.53 12.54
C PRO A 75 -3.13 17.22 13.24
N LEU A 76 -2.95 16.14 12.47
CA LEU A 76 -2.57 14.83 13.03
C LEU A 76 -1.30 14.98 13.87
N MET A 77 -1.37 14.58 15.14
CA MET A 77 -0.19 14.50 16.01
C MET A 77 0.69 13.32 15.60
N ASP A 78 2.00 13.42 15.85
CA ASP A 78 2.99 12.39 15.49
C ASP A 78 2.59 11.00 15.99
N LYS A 79 2.02 10.90 17.19
CA LYS A 79 1.55 9.63 17.77
C LYS A 79 0.34 9.02 17.04
N GLN A 80 -0.57 9.85 16.55
CA GLN A 80 -1.74 9.36 15.80
C GLN A 80 -1.31 8.80 14.44
N LEU A 81 -0.25 9.39 13.89
CA LEU A 81 0.31 9.02 12.62
C LEU A 81 1.12 7.71 12.71
N GLU A 82 1.94 7.56 13.74
CA GLU A 82 2.66 6.32 14.05
C GLU A 82 1.67 5.18 14.37
N PHE A 83 0.69 5.43 15.25
CA PHE A 83 -0.34 4.44 15.58
C PHE A 83 -1.19 4.04 14.36
N GLY A 84 -1.48 5.00 13.48
CA GLY A 84 -2.18 4.74 12.22
C GLY A 84 -1.40 3.79 11.32
N ILE A 85 -0.08 3.97 11.20
CA ILE A 85 0.77 3.11 10.39
C ILE A 85 0.79 1.68 10.94
N ASP A 86 1.06 1.50 12.23
CA ASP A 86 1.13 0.15 12.83
C ASP A 86 -0.21 -0.60 12.69
N TYR A 87 -1.32 0.07 12.99
CA TYR A 87 -2.66 -0.50 12.87
C TYR A 87 -3.00 -0.90 11.42
N VAL A 88 -2.60 -0.07 10.46
CA VAL A 88 -2.79 -0.31 9.03
C VAL A 88 -1.97 -1.50 8.56
N MET A 89 -0.73 -1.62 9.02
CA MET A 89 0.19 -2.66 8.55
C MET A 89 -0.31 -4.08 8.84
N ASP A 90 -0.87 -4.34 10.03
CA ASP A 90 -1.39 -5.66 10.38
C ASP A 90 -2.53 -6.09 9.44
N SER A 91 -3.50 -5.20 9.21
CA SER A 91 -4.62 -5.47 8.31
C SER A 91 -4.19 -5.62 6.86
N PHE A 92 -3.16 -4.86 6.46
CA PHE A 92 -2.71 -4.82 5.08
C PHE A 92 -1.80 -5.99 4.72
N ALA A 93 -0.94 -6.42 5.65
CA ALA A 93 -0.16 -7.65 5.53
C ALA A 93 -1.08 -8.85 5.30
N LYS A 94 -2.15 -8.96 6.09
CA LYS A 94 -3.15 -10.01 5.91
C LYS A 94 -3.84 -9.94 4.54
N SER A 95 -4.23 -8.74 4.10
CA SER A 95 -4.86 -8.55 2.79
C SER A 95 -3.93 -8.99 1.66
N TYR A 96 -2.62 -8.76 1.81
CA TYR A 96 -1.61 -9.21 0.85
C TYR A 96 -1.48 -10.73 0.84
N GLU A 97 -1.37 -11.38 2.00
CA GLU A 97 -1.32 -12.84 2.10
C GLU A 97 -2.57 -13.51 1.52
N ASP A 98 -3.76 -12.98 1.82
CA ASP A 98 -5.02 -13.48 1.26
C ASP A 98 -5.01 -13.38 -0.29
N ASN A 99 -4.43 -12.31 -0.83
CA ASN A 99 -4.26 -12.16 -2.29
C ASN A 99 -3.24 -13.16 -2.85
N GLN A 100 -2.12 -13.39 -2.16
CA GLN A 100 -1.14 -14.41 -2.54
C GLN A 100 -1.73 -15.81 -2.55
N TYR A 101 -2.57 -16.12 -1.56
CA TYR A 101 -3.27 -17.40 -1.50
C TYR A 101 -4.20 -17.59 -2.70
N CYS A 102 -4.95 -16.54 -3.09
CA CYS A 102 -5.79 -16.59 -4.30
C CYS A 102 -4.96 -16.89 -5.56
N PHE A 103 -3.82 -16.22 -5.73
CA PHE A 103 -2.94 -16.48 -6.88
C PHE A 103 -2.34 -17.89 -6.86
N TRP A 104 -2.09 -18.44 -5.68
CA TRP A 104 -1.64 -19.82 -5.54
C TRP A 104 -2.72 -20.82 -5.94
N GLU A 105 -3.95 -20.66 -5.45
CA GLU A 105 -5.11 -21.48 -5.83
C GLU A 105 -5.33 -21.47 -7.37
N ASP A 106 -5.19 -20.29 -7.98
CA ASP A 106 -5.31 -20.09 -9.42
C ASP A 106 -4.10 -20.59 -10.22
N ARG A 107 -3.07 -21.13 -9.55
CA ARG A 107 -1.81 -21.62 -10.14
C ARG A 107 -1.01 -20.56 -10.89
N ILE A 108 -1.22 -19.30 -10.53
CA ILE A 108 -0.47 -18.16 -11.07
C ILE A 108 0.87 -18.04 -10.34
N LEU A 109 0.88 -18.30 -9.04
CA LEU A 109 2.09 -18.39 -8.23
C LEU A 109 2.42 -19.84 -7.90
N SER A 110 3.67 -20.25 -8.15
CA SER A 110 4.21 -21.48 -7.61
C SER A 110 4.80 -21.21 -6.24
N VAL A 111 4.38 -21.94 -5.20
CA VAL A 111 5.08 -21.93 -3.92
C VAL A 111 6.51 -22.35 -4.18
N GLY A 112 7.45 -21.43 -4.01
CA GLY A 112 8.83 -21.80 -3.78
C GLY A 112 8.84 -22.52 -2.44
N VAL A 113 8.73 -23.85 -2.47
CA VAL A 113 9.04 -24.67 -1.30
C VAL A 113 10.52 -24.41 -1.02
N LYS A 114 10.80 -23.50 -0.09
CA LYS A 114 12.11 -23.37 0.54
C LYS A 114 12.28 -24.51 1.53
#